data_AF-A0A963CSY9-F1
#
_entry.id   AF-A0A963CSY9-F1
#
_cell.length_a   1.000
_cell.length_b   1.000
_cell.length_c   1.000
_cell.angle_alpha   90.00
_cell.angle_beta   90.00
_cell.angle_gamma   90.00
#
_symmetry.space_group_name_H-M   'P 1'
#
loop_
_entity.id
_entity.type
_entity.pdbx_description
1 polymer ?
#
loop_
_entity_poly.entity_id
_entity_poly.type
_entity_poly.pdbx_seq_one_letter_code
_entity_poly.pdbx_strand_id
1 'polypeptide(L)'
;MSTFKYSAGASTSLLIGLSISYQRDNLLARGLGLEHLREMLLRLARELLRQGANLAYGGHWQEAEDNFTYDLLRLVSAEQQERQLAQDLDADEEPRIGRLYNHSAWPAYLSITPQIEAQWINCCRIVRIDQAQAGIAEADRSPDDGTVAAPGSDGHRRRLRNAAIALSAMRRIATVGTEIAIPHRSRPERVPPLAARILLGGKVQQYSGFVPGIFEEALLTLDARAPLYVLGGFGGAAEVIARAIDGSGKAPPPELTEAWQHEHTPALATLADAAKAIGLPPGVRDTKAALKDLAKGLAGARRQPAKALRTGLSDDETRELMRTTDMRRATQLVLTGLHRGFGMHELPG
;
A
#
# COMPACT_ATOMS: atom_id res chain seq x y z
N MET A 1 -27.43 -19.50 -36.64
CA MET A 1 -27.59 -18.97 -35.27
C MET A 1 -27.02 -20.00 -34.31
N SER A 2 -25.77 -19.81 -33.88
CA SER A 2 -25.13 -20.66 -32.87
C SER A 2 -24.72 -19.76 -31.71
N THR A 3 -25.42 -19.95 -30.59
CA THR A 3 -25.18 -19.29 -29.31
C THR A 3 -23.86 -19.79 -28.72
N PHE A 4 -22.86 -18.92 -28.68
CA PHE A 4 -21.66 -19.14 -27.87
C PHE A 4 -22.04 -19.03 -26.39
N LYS A 5 -22.06 -20.19 -25.71
CA LYS A 5 -22.03 -20.26 -24.26
C LYS A 5 -20.67 -19.72 -23.80
N TYR A 6 -20.67 -18.58 -23.12
CA TYR A 6 -19.53 -18.15 -22.32
C TYR A 6 -19.29 -19.19 -21.23
N SER A 7 -18.15 -19.88 -21.32
CA SER A 7 -17.61 -20.64 -20.20
C SER A 7 -17.20 -19.65 -19.11
N ALA A 8 -17.88 -19.71 -17.96
CA ALA A 8 -17.47 -19.05 -16.73
C ALA A 8 -16.21 -19.75 -16.21
N GLY A 9 -15.04 -19.36 -16.72
CA GLY A 9 -13.77 -20.03 -16.46
C GLY A 9 -12.61 -19.05 -16.37
N ALA A 10 -12.48 -18.44 -15.19
CA ALA A 10 -11.29 -17.84 -14.57
C ALA A 10 -11.73 -16.62 -13.74
N SER A 11 -12.12 -16.83 -12.48
CA SER A 11 -12.18 -15.71 -11.52
C SER A 11 -10.77 -15.13 -11.41
N THR A 12 -10.53 -13.95 -11.97
CA THR A 12 -9.27 -13.23 -11.77
C THR A 12 -9.18 -12.85 -10.31
N SER A 13 -8.23 -13.45 -9.57
CA SER A 13 -8.01 -13.15 -8.16
C SER A 13 -7.73 -11.66 -7.97
N LEU A 14 -8.50 -11.03 -7.07
CA LEU A 14 -8.36 -9.61 -6.75
C LEU A 14 -6.98 -9.35 -6.14
N LEU A 15 -6.39 -8.20 -6.44
CA LEU A 15 -5.19 -7.73 -5.77
C LEU A 15 -5.55 -6.58 -4.82
N ILE A 16 -5.45 -6.82 -3.52
CA ILE A 16 -5.81 -5.87 -2.47
C ILE A 16 -4.55 -5.23 -1.90
N GLY A 17 -4.44 -3.91 -2.01
CA GLY A 17 -3.31 -3.15 -1.45
C GLY A 17 -3.47 -2.94 0.04
N LEU A 18 -2.44 -3.30 0.81
CA LEU A 18 -2.35 -3.01 2.24
C LEU A 18 -1.35 -1.89 2.44
N SER A 19 -1.81 -0.78 3.00
CA SER A 19 -0.99 0.40 3.29
C SER A 19 -0.88 0.57 4.79
N ILE A 20 0.24 0.14 5.35
CA ILE A 20 0.49 0.13 6.79
C ILE A 20 1.88 0.63 7.12
N SER A 21 1.99 1.43 8.18
CA SER A 21 3.27 1.79 8.78
C SER A 21 3.06 2.18 10.23
N TYR A 22 4.07 1.96 11.06
CA TYR A 22 4.02 2.25 12.49
C TYR A 22 4.69 3.60 12.81
N GLN A 23 4.04 4.38 13.67
CA GLN A 23 4.63 5.54 14.34
C GLN A 23 4.25 5.51 15.82
N ARG A 24 5.23 5.21 16.68
CA ARG A 24 5.05 5.00 18.12
C ARG A 24 4.22 6.08 18.81
N ASP A 25 4.66 7.34 18.73
CA ASP A 25 4.05 8.43 19.50
C ASP A 25 2.59 8.68 19.12
N ASN A 26 2.26 8.50 17.83
CA ASN A 26 0.90 8.67 17.36
C ASN A 26 -0.02 7.56 17.90
N LEU A 27 0.45 6.32 17.92
CA LEU A 27 -0.36 5.20 18.40
C LEU A 27 -0.56 5.22 19.91
N LEU A 28 0.51 5.51 20.67
CA LEU A 28 0.44 5.55 22.14
C LEU A 28 -0.54 6.61 22.63
N ALA A 29 -0.65 7.75 21.94
CA ALA A 29 -1.64 8.78 22.24
C ALA A 29 -3.10 8.29 22.17
N ARG A 30 -3.34 7.10 21.59
CA ARG A 30 -4.66 6.46 21.44
C ARG A 30 -4.80 5.18 22.27
N GLY A 31 -3.83 4.89 23.14
CA GLY A 31 -3.78 3.62 23.87
C GLY A 31 -3.48 2.41 22.97
N LEU A 32 -3.02 2.65 21.75
CA LEU A 32 -2.67 1.61 20.79
C LEU A 32 -1.15 1.43 20.73
N GLY A 33 -0.73 0.26 20.25
CA GLY A 33 0.67 -0.09 20.09
C GLY A 33 0.88 -0.87 18.79
N LEU A 34 2.15 -1.20 18.51
CA LEU A 34 2.53 -1.97 17.32
C LEU A 34 1.72 -3.26 17.17
N GLU A 35 1.51 -3.99 18.27
CA GLU A 35 0.74 -5.25 18.27
C GLU A 35 -0.71 -5.06 17.82
N HIS A 36 -1.33 -3.90 18.08
CA HIS A 36 -2.68 -3.64 17.61
C HIS A 36 -2.74 -3.49 16.09
N LEU A 37 -1.72 -2.85 15.50
CA LEU A 37 -1.62 -2.77 14.03
C LEU A 37 -1.33 -4.12 13.41
N ARG A 38 -0.42 -4.89 14.02
CA ARG A 38 -0.07 -6.24 13.56
C ARG A 38 -1.29 -7.17 13.59
N GLU A 39 -2.04 -7.18 14.69
CA GLU A 39 -3.25 -8.00 14.82
C GLU A 39 -4.30 -7.59 13.78
N MET A 40 -4.58 -6.29 13.63
CA MET A 40 -5.54 -5.79 12.64
C MET A 40 -5.12 -6.16 11.20
N LEU A 41 -3.83 -6.04 10.89
CA LEU A 41 -3.26 -6.42 9.59
C LEU A 41 -3.45 -7.92 9.33
N LEU A 42 -3.01 -8.77 10.26
CA LEU A 42 -3.06 -10.23 10.11
C LEU A 42 -4.49 -10.73 10.02
N ARG A 43 -5.41 -10.15 10.80
CA ARG A 43 -6.84 -10.47 10.75
C ARG A 43 -7.43 -10.17 9.37
N LEU A 44 -7.18 -8.98 8.81
CA LEU A 44 -7.63 -8.65 7.45
C LEU A 44 -6.97 -9.54 6.39
N ALA A 45 -5.65 -9.68 6.46
CA ALA A 45 -4.88 -10.42 5.48
C ALA A 45 -5.33 -11.89 5.40
N ARG A 46 -5.58 -12.53 6.54
CA ARG A 46 -6.04 -13.93 6.60
C ARG A 46 -7.37 -14.11 5.87
N GLU A 47 -8.36 -13.29 6.19
CA GLU A 47 -9.70 -13.37 5.57
C GLU A 47 -9.62 -13.15 4.05
N LEU A 48 -8.82 -12.19 3.60
CA LEU A 48 -8.63 -11.91 2.18
C LEU A 48 -7.94 -13.08 1.45
N LEU A 49 -6.88 -13.63 2.05
CA LEU A 49 -6.12 -14.75 1.48
C LEU A 49 -6.96 -16.01 1.35
N ARG A 50 -7.78 -16.32 2.36
CA ARG A 50 -8.70 -17.48 2.36
C ARG A 50 -9.78 -17.38 1.29
N GLN A 51 -10.17 -16.18 0.90
CA GLN A 51 -11.08 -15.94 -0.23
C GLN A 51 -10.37 -15.92 -1.59
N GLY A 52 -9.07 -16.22 -1.62
CA GLY A 52 -8.27 -16.27 -2.84
C GLY A 52 -7.83 -14.92 -3.38
N ALA A 53 -7.98 -13.83 -2.61
CA ALA A 53 -7.42 -12.54 -2.96
C ALA A 53 -5.90 -12.53 -2.73
N ASN A 54 -5.16 -11.91 -3.66
CA ASN A 54 -3.76 -11.61 -3.49
C ASN A 54 -3.59 -10.29 -2.74
N LEU A 55 -2.46 -10.15 -2.06
CA LEU A 55 -2.12 -8.95 -1.28
C LEU A 55 -0.99 -8.19 -1.97
N ALA A 56 -1.07 -6.86 -2.04
CA ALA A 56 0.04 -6.00 -2.45
C ALA A 56 0.54 -5.19 -1.26
N TYR A 57 1.85 -5.19 -1.02
CA TYR A 57 2.46 -4.46 0.11
C TYR A 57 3.83 -3.89 -0.26
N GLY A 58 4.13 -2.67 0.21
CA GLY A 58 5.37 -1.92 -0.10
C GLY A 58 6.44 -1.94 1.00
N GLY A 59 6.49 -3.00 1.82
CA GLY A 59 7.42 -3.08 2.96
C GLY A 59 8.86 -3.50 2.61
N HIS A 60 9.76 -3.34 3.58
CA HIS A 60 11.18 -3.70 3.44
C HIS A 60 11.48 -5.15 3.84
N TRP A 61 12.69 -5.60 3.48
CA TRP A 61 13.19 -6.97 3.71
C TRP A 61 14.24 -7.05 4.83
N GLN A 62 14.38 -5.99 5.62
CA GLN A 62 15.21 -6.00 6.84
C GLN A 62 14.40 -6.52 8.02
N GLU A 63 14.88 -7.53 8.75
CA GLU A 63 14.24 -7.98 9.98
C GLU A 63 14.31 -6.87 11.05
N ALA A 64 13.16 -6.31 11.38
CA ALA A 64 12.98 -5.26 12.37
C ALA A 64 11.63 -5.46 13.06
N GLU A 65 11.48 -4.95 14.28
CA GLU A 65 10.24 -5.11 15.06
C GLU A 65 9.02 -4.55 14.32
N ASP A 66 9.16 -3.44 13.59
CA ASP A 66 8.09 -2.79 12.82
C ASP A 66 7.94 -3.31 11.38
N ASN A 67 8.52 -4.47 11.07
CA ASN A 67 8.46 -5.06 9.73
C ASN A 67 7.26 -6.00 9.52
N PHE A 68 6.20 -5.47 8.91
CA PHE A 68 5.03 -6.25 8.52
C PHE A 68 5.23 -7.19 7.31
N THR A 69 6.33 -7.08 6.54
CA THR A 69 6.58 -7.95 5.38
C THR A 69 6.72 -9.40 5.81
N TYR A 70 7.52 -9.67 6.84
CA TYR A 70 7.72 -11.03 7.34
C TYR A 70 6.48 -11.58 8.04
N ASP A 71 5.69 -10.72 8.68
CA ASP A 71 4.40 -11.10 9.26
C ASP A 71 3.46 -11.64 8.16
N LEU A 72 3.34 -10.93 7.03
CA LEU A 72 2.53 -11.37 5.88
C LEU A 72 3.10 -12.61 5.20
N LEU A 73 4.43 -12.72 5.05
CA LEU A 73 5.07 -13.89 4.44
C LEU A 73 4.81 -15.15 5.26
N ARG A 74 4.97 -15.07 6.58
CA ARG A 74 4.69 -16.18 7.50
C ARG A 74 3.22 -16.56 7.49
N LEU A 75 2.31 -15.57 7.45
CA LEU A 75 0.88 -15.83 7.32
C LEU A 75 0.56 -16.58 6.03
N VAL A 76 1.01 -16.10 4.87
CA VAL A 76 0.75 -16.76 3.58
C VAL A 76 1.29 -18.18 3.59
N SER A 77 2.50 -18.41 4.10
CA SER A 77 3.08 -19.75 4.22
C SER A 77 2.24 -20.66 5.10
N ALA A 78 1.77 -20.18 6.25
CA ALA A 78 0.96 -20.97 7.19
C ALA A 78 -0.39 -21.36 6.58
N GLU A 79 -1.11 -20.42 5.97
CA GLU A 79 -2.40 -20.68 5.33
C GLU A 79 -2.28 -21.65 4.13
N GLN A 80 -1.19 -21.56 3.36
CA GLN A 80 -0.91 -22.51 2.27
C GLN A 80 -0.64 -23.92 2.78
N GLN A 81 0.11 -24.07 3.88
CA GLN A 81 0.41 -25.37 4.49
C GLN A 81 -0.84 -26.01 5.10
N GLU A 82 -1.62 -25.25 5.87
CA GLU A 82 -2.88 -25.72 6.45
C GLU A 82 -3.83 -26.22 5.36
N ARG A 83 -3.93 -25.48 4.25
CA ARG A 83 -4.78 -25.89 3.14
C ARG A 83 -4.29 -27.15 2.44
N GLN A 84 -2.97 -27.32 2.28
CA GLN A 84 -2.40 -28.53 1.69
C GLN A 84 -2.71 -29.77 2.54
N LEU A 85 -2.68 -29.66 3.87
CA LEU A 85 -3.04 -30.74 4.79
C LEU A 85 -4.54 -31.07 4.75
N ALA A 86 -5.40 -30.06 4.59
CA ALA A 86 -6.85 -30.25 4.48
C ALA A 86 -7.28 -30.88 3.14
N GLN A 87 -6.52 -30.67 2.06
CA GLN A 87 -6.80 -31.24 0.73
C GLN A 87 -6.69 -32.76 0.69
N ASP A 88 -6.00 -33.39 1.65
CA ASP A 88 -5.94 -34.85 1.79
C ASP A 88 -7.25 -35.46 2.34
N LEU A 89 -8.26 -34.63 2.67
CA LEU A 89 -9.48 -35.06 3.37
C LEU A 89 -10.81 -34.79 2.64
N ASP A 90 -10.87 -33.87 1.67
CA ASP A 90 -11.99 -33.68 0.70
C ASP A 90 -11.70 -32.40 -0.11
N ALA A 91 -11.53 -32.47 -1.44
CA ALA A 91 -11.09 -31.30 -2.21
C ALA A 91 -11.63 -31.24 -3.64
N ASP A 92 -12.68 -30.44 -3.87
CA ASP A 92 -12.96 -29.90 -5.20
C ASP A 92 -13.57 -28.47 -5.22
N GLU A 93 -13.92 -27.84 -4.08
CA GLU A 93 -14.75 -26.62 -4.15
C GLU A 93 -14.17 -25.31 -3.57
N GLU A 94 -13.25 -25.29 -2.59
CA GLU A 94 -12.81 -23.99 -2.03
C GLU A 94 -11.64 -23.30 -2.79
N PRO A 95 -11.58 -21.95 -2.79
CA PRO A 95 -10.58 -21.21 -3.56
C PRO A 95 -9.15 -21.47 -3.08
N ARG A 96 -8.20 -21.32 -4.00
CA ARG A 96 -6.77 -21.40 -3.70
C ARG A 96 -6.34 -20.20 -2.86
N ILE A 97 -5.53 -20.43 -1.82
CA ILE A 97 -4.97 -19.36 -0.99
C ILE A 97 -4.19 -18.38 -1.86
N GLY A 98 -4.45 -17.08 -1.66
CA GLY A 98 -3.76 -16.00 -2.35
C GLY A 98 -2.25 -15.93 -2.07
N ARG A 99 -1.56 -15.01 -2.72
CA ARG A 99 -0.13 -14.74 -2.49
C ARG A 99 0.14 -13.27 -2.19
N LEU A 100 1.37 -13.00 -1.76
CA LEU A 100 1.88 -11.65 -1.58
C LEU A 100 2.57 -11.14 -2.87
N TYR A 101 2.33 -9.88 -3.23
CA TYR A 101 3.09 -9.09 -4.19
C TYR A 101 3.81 -7.99 -3.41
N ASN A 102 5.08 -8.20 -3.10
CA ASN A 102 5.90 -7.19 -2.46
C ASN A 102 6.46 -6.23 -3.51
N HIS A 103 6.04 -4.97 -3.48
CA HIS A 103 6.59 -3.93 -4.35
C HIS A 103 7.75 -3.26 -3.64
N SER A 104 8.92 -3.25 -4.26
CA SER A 104 10.15 -2.74 -3.64
C SER A 104 10.84 -1.76 -4.57
N ALA A 105 10.97 -0.51 -4.12
CA ALA A 105 11.61 0.57 -4.84
C ALA A 105 13.14 0.49 -4.74
N TRP A 106 13.85 1.02 -5.74
CA TRP A 106 15.26 1.32 -5.60
C TRP A 106 15.49 2.34 -4.45
N PRO A 107 16.53 2.19 -3.62
CA PRO A 107 17.51 1.11 -3.59
C PRO A 107 17.11 -0.05 -2.65
N ALA A 108 15.92 -0.04 -2.06
CA ALA A 108 15.51 -0.99 -1.03
C ALA A 108 15.56 -2.46 -1.52
N TYR A 109 15.24 -2.73 -2.79
CA TYR A 109 15.32 -4.10 -3.30
C TYR A 109 16.75 -4.63 -3.44
N LEU A 110 17.79 -3.78 -3.38
CA LEU A 110 19.18 -4.21 -3.52
C LEU A 110 19.64 -5.08 -2.34
N SER A 111 18.97 -4.99 -1.19
CA SER A 111 19.24 -5.88 -0.05
C SER A 111 18.59 -7.27 -0.18
N ILE A 112 17.79 -7.50 -1.23
CA ILE A 112 17.09 -8.79 -1.42
C ILE A 112 18.06 -9.75 -2.11
N THR A 113 18.56 -10.72 -1.35
CA THR A 113 19.48 -11.74 -1.85
C THR A 113 18.74 -12.84 -2.61
N PRO A 114 19.41 -13.60 -3.49
CA PRO A 114 18.83 -14.79 -4.12
C PRO A 114 18.30 -15.81 -3.11
N GLN A 115 18.91 -15.89 -1.91
CA GLN A 115 18.46 -16.77 -0.83
C GLN A 115 17.11 -16.33 -0.28
N ILE A 116 16.91 -15.02 -0.05
CA ILE A 116 15.61 -14.47 0.39
C ILE A 116 14.55 -14.74 -0.68
N GLU A 117 14.87 -14.50 -1.95
CA GLU A 117 13.93 -14.72 -3.05
C GLU A 117 13.55 -16.21 -3.20
N ALA A 118 14.52 -17.12 -3.10
CA ALA A 118 14.26 -18.56 -3.14
C ALA A 118 13.43 -19.05 -1.95
N GLN A 119 13.70 -18.53 -0.74
CA GLN A 119 12.97 -18.90 0.48
C GLN A 119 11.47 -18.60 0.36
N TRP A 120 11.09 -17.49 -0.28
CA TRP A 120 9.72 -17.01 -0.32
C TRP A 120 9.04 -17.15 -1.69
N ILE A 121 9.64 -17.87 -2.64
CA ILE A 121 9.19 -17.95 -4.05
C ILE A 121 7.74 -18.47 -4.21
N ASN A 122 7.25 -19.28 -3.29
CA ASN A 122 5.88 -19.82 -3.32
C ASN A 122 4.86 -18.90 -2.63
N CYS A 123 5.31 -18.06 -1.70
CA CYS A 123 4.46 -17.16 -0.93
C CYS A 123 4.38 -15.76 -1.55
N CYS A 124 5.46 -15.33 -2.21
CA CYS A 124 5.65 -13.95 -2.61
C CYS A 124 6.19 -13.80 -4.03
N ARG A 125 5.67 -12.79 -4.74
CA ARG A 125 6.24 -12.24 -5.95
C ARG A 125 6.87 -10.89 -5.61
N ILE A 126 8.17 -10.76 -5.85
CA ILE A 126 8.92 -9.53 -5.60
C ILE A 126 8.88 -8.68 -6.87
N VAL A 127 8.22 -7.53 -6.81
CA VAL A 127 8.11 -6.56 -7.89
C VAL A 127 9.15 -5.47 -7.62
N ARG A 128 10.28 -5.53 -8.35
CA ARG A 128 11.36 -4.54 -8.24
C ARG A 128 11.06 -3.35 -9.16
N ILE A 129 11.12 -2.14 -8.61
CA ILE A 129 10.95 -0.88 -9.36
C ILE A 129 12.28 -0.15 -9.38
N ASP A 130 12.97 -0.25 -10.51
CA ASP A 130 14.27 0.38 -10.72
C ASP A 130 14.16 1.88 -11.06
N GLN A 131 15.31 2.55 -11.18
CA GLN A 131 15.38 3.97 -11.51
C GLN A 131 14.88 4.28 -12.93
N ALA A 132 15.00 3.35 -13.88
CA ALA A 132 14.53 3.53 -15.25
C ALA A 132 12.99 3.50 -15.32
N GLN A 133 12.36 2.52 -14.64
CA GLN A 133 10.91 2.41 -14.48
C GLN A 133 10.32 3.60 -13.72
N ALA A 134 11.12 4.21 -12.84
CA ALA A 134 10.75 5.44 -12.15
C ALA A 134 10.88 6.71 -13.03
N GLY A 135 11.32 6.57 -14.28
CA GLY A 135 11.45 7.67 -15.23
C GLY A 135 12.73 8.50 -15.06
N ILE A 136 13.74 7.99 -14.36
CA ILE A 136 15.02 8.68 -14.17
C ILE A 136 15.91 8.45 -15.39
N ALA A 137 16.37 9.57 -15.99
CA ALA A 137 17.27 9.56 -17.14
C ALA A 137 18.59 8.86 -16.79
N GLU A 138 19.21 8.19 -17.77
CA GLU A 138 20.42 7.39 -17.55
C GLU A 138 21.56 8.17 -16.91
N ALA A 139 21.79 9.41 -17.35
CA ALA A 139 22.80 10.31 -16.78
C ALA A 139 22.56 10.70 -15.31
N ASP A 140 21.32 10.55 -14.83
CA ASP A 140 20.90 10.90 -13.48
C ASP A 140 20.82 9.70 -12.53
N ARG A 141 21.05 8.48 -13.03
CA ARG A 141 20.96 7.26 -12.21
C ARG A 141 22.15 7.16 -11.28
N SER A 142 21.87 6.63 -10.09
CA SER A 142 22.89 6.30 -9.10
C SER A 142 23.29 4.84 -9.24
N PRO A 143 24.54 4.47 -8.92
CA PRO A 143 24.99 3.09 -9.03
C PRO A 143 24.33 2.18 -7.97
N ASP A 144 24.21 0.90 -8.33
CA ASP A 144 23.62 -0.16 -7.49
C ASP A 144 24.63 -0.78 -6.50
N ASP A 145 25.86 -0.28 -6.48
CA ASP A 145 26.99 -0.76 -5.67
C ASP A 145 26.88 -0.49 -4.16
N GLY A 146 25.73 -0.02 -3.68
CA GLY A 146 25.52 0.29 -2.26
C GLY A 146 26.37 1.45 -1.73
N THR A 147 27.06 2.22 -2.58
CA THR A 147 27.93 3.31 -2.15
C THR A 147 27.19 4.37 -1.35
N VAL A 148 27.65 4.58 -0.10
CA VAL A 148 27.16 5.64 0.78
C VAL A 148 27.94 6.92 0.47
N ALA A 149 27.34 7.81 -0.30
CA ALA A 149 27.92 9.12 -0.55
C ALA A 149 27.93 9.96 0.74
N ALA A 150 28.99 10.76 0.93
CA ALA A 150 29.13 11.61 2.10
C ALA A 150 27.88 12.52 2.28
N PRO A 151 27.34 12.67 3.51
CA PRO A 151 26.19 13.53 3.76
C PRO A 151 26.36 14.92 3.15
N GLY A 152 25.35 15.41 2.45
CA GLY A 152 25.38 16.72 1.80
C GLY A 152 26.21 16.82 0.51
N SER A 153 26.85 15.74 0.03
CA SER A 153 27.47 15.71 -1.31
C SER A 153 26.44 15.66 -2.43
N ASP A 154 26.84 15.96 -3.67
CA ASP A 154 25.97 15.80 -4.86
C ASP A 154 25.53 14.36 -5.05
N GLY A 155 26.42 13.39 -4.78
CA GLY A 155 26.08 11.97 -4.80
C GLY A 155 25.00 11.62 -3.78
N HIS A 156 25.08 12.18 -2.58
CA HIS A 156 24.09 11.98 -1.53
C HIS A 156 22.73 12.59 -1.92
N ARG A 157 22.71 13.84 -2.40
CA ARG A 157 21.48 14.49 -2.91
C ARG A 157 20.83 13.70 -4.05
N ARG A 158 21.65 13.21 -4.99
CA ARG A 158 21.17 12.38 -6.12
C ARG A 158 20.56 11.07 -5.63
N ARG A 159 21.22 10.33 -4.73
CA ARG A 159 20.66 9.08 -4.18
C ARG A 159 19.36 9.33 -3.42
N LEU A 160 19.30 10.38 -2.59
CA LEU A 160 18.11 10.77 -1.84
C LEU A 160 16.92 11.05 -2.79
N ARG A 161 17.15 11.87 -3.82
CA ARG A 161 16.14 12.19 -4.84
C ARG A 161 15.70 10.94 -5.61
N ASN A 162 16.63 10.15 -6.10
CA ASN A 162 16.31 8.97 -6.90
C ASN A 162 15.53 7.92 -6.09
N ALA A 163 15.84 7.76 -4.81
CA ALA A 163 15.09 6.91 -3.89
C ALA A 163 13.66 7.43 -3.69
N ALA A 164 13.47 8.75 -3.50
CA ALA A 164 12.15 9.35 -3.36
C ALA A 164 11.30 9.19 -4.64
N ILE A 165 11.89 9.42 -5.81
CA ILE A 165 11.24 9.22 -7.12
C ILE A 165 10.86 7.74 -7.31
N ALA A 166 11.77 6.82 -6.99
CA ALA A 166 11.50 5.38 -7.08
C ALA A 166 10.39 4.94 -6.11
N LEU A 167 10.31 5.51 -4.91
CA LEU A 167 9.21 5.26 -3.97
C LEU A 167 7.85 5.72 -4.54
N SER A 168 7.77 6.94 -5.09
CA SER A 168 6.56 7.44 -5.75
C SER A 168 6.17 6.58 -6.95
N ALA A 169 7.15 6.18 -7.78
CA ALA A 169 6.92 5.29 -8.91
C ALA A 169 6.44 3.91 -8.46
N MET A 170 7.01 3.33 -7.40
CA MET A 170 6.58 2.07 -6.83
C MET A 170 5.13 2.13 -6.35
N ARG A 171 4.73 3.19 -5.64
CA ARG A 171 3.33 3.36 -5.19
C ARG A 171 2.37 3.48 -6.37
N ARG A 172 2.76 4.23 -7.42
CA ARG A 172 1.97 4.38 -8.65
C ARG A 172 1.83 3.05 -9.38
N ILE A 173 2.94 2.36 -9.64
CA ILE A 173 2.99 1.05 -10.32
C ILE A 173 2.18 0.02 -9.53
N ALA A 174 2.35 -0.06 -8.22
CA ALA A 174 1.57 -0.94 -7.37
C ALA A 174 0.05 -0.69 -7.50
N THR A 175 -0.36 0.56 -7.73
CA THR A 175 -1.77 0.95 -7.89
C THR A 175 -2.31 0.56 -9.26
N VAL A 176 -1.58 0.86 -10.34
CA VAL A 176 -2.06 0.69 -11.73
C VAL A 176 -1.72 -0.66 -12.36
N GLY A 177 -0.92 -1.47 -11.67
CA GLY A 177 -0.41 -2.74 -12.19
C GLY A 177 0.81 -2.58 -13.08
N THR A 178 1.46 -3.70 -13.38
CA THR A 178 2.65 -3.76 -14.23
C THR A 178 2.84 -5.16 -14.80
N GLU A 179 3.75 -5.30 -15.74
CA GLU A 179 4.32 -6.58 -16.11
C GLU A 179 5.70 -6.73 -15.48
N ILE A 180 6.03 -7.94 -15.04
CA ILE A 180 7.34 -8.29 -14.49
C ILE A 180 7.99 -9.35 -15.37
N ALA A 181 9.23 -9.11 -15.77
CA ALA A 181 10.04 -10.13 -16.43
C ALA A 181 10.43 -11.20 -15.41
N ILE A 182 10.27 -12.48 -15.77
CA ILE A 182 10.69 -13.61 -14.94
C ILE A 182 11.86 -14.30 -15.63
N PRO A 183 13.01 -14.48 -14.95
CA PRO A 183 14.11 -15.26 -15.48
C PRO A 183 13.62 -16.62 -15.98
N HIS A 184 14.07 -17.01 -17.18
CA HIS A 184 13.73 -18.29 -17.80
C HIS A 184 12.25 -18.49 -18.17
N ARG A 185 11.42 -17.44 -18.17
CA ARG A 185 10.09 -17.46 -18.82
C ARG A 185 10.08 -16.55 -20.04
N SER A 186 9.53 -17.06 -21.15
CA SER A 186 9.44 -16.32 -22.41
C SER A 186 8.42 -15.18 -22.40
N ARG A 187 7.45 -15.21 -21.46
CA ARG A 187 6.42 -14.16 -21.31
C ARG A 187 6.52 -13.54 -19.92
N PRO A 188 6.39 -12.22 -19.80
CA PRO A 188 6.34 -11.56 -18.50
C PRO A 188 5.09 -12.01 -17.72
N GLU A 189 5.18 -12.03 -16.39
CA GLU A 189 4.02 -12.21 -15.52
C GLU A 189 3.31 -10.87 -15.34
N ARG A 190 1.99 -10.86 -15.48
CA ARG A 190 1.18 -9.66 -15.29
C ARG A 190 0.78 -9.52 -13.82
N VAL A 191 1.12 -8.40 -13.21
CA VAL A 191 0.60 -7.94 -11.92
C VAL A 191 -0.60 -7.03 -12.22
N PRO A 192 -1.83 -7.42 -11.83
CA PRO A 192 -3.02 -6.61 -12.13
C PRO A 192 -3.00 -5.28 -11.34
N PRO A 193 -3.79 -4.28 -11.75
CA PRO A 193 -4.07 -3.12 -10.92
C PRO A 193 -4.72 -3.52 -9.60
N LEU A 194 -4.64 -2.65 -8.58
CA LEU A 194 -5.35 -2.90 -7.33
C LEU A 194 -6.86 -2.89 -7.53
N ALA A 195 -7.52 -3.91 -7.01
CA ALA A 195 -8.96 -3.95 -6.89
C ALA A 195 -9.44 -3.02 -5.76
N ALA A 196 -8.69 -2.92 -4.66
CA ALA A 196 -8.97 -1.99 -3.57
C ALA A 196 -7.68 -1.69 -2.78
N ARG A 197 -7.71 -0.63 -1.96
CA ARG A 197 -6.65 -0.32 -1.00
C ARG A 197 -7.21 -0.11 0.40
N ILE A 198 -6.53 -0.65 1.40
CA ILE A 198 -6.83 -0.52 2.83
C ILE A 198 -5.72 0.27 3.51
N LEU A 199 -6.06 1.38 4.17
CA LEU A 199 -5.12 2.24 4.92
C LEU A 199 -5.23 1.97 6.41
N LEU A 200 -4.09 1.76 7.07
CA LEU A 200 -4.01 1.44 8.50
C LEU A 200 -2.78 2.11 9.13
N GLY A 201 -3.00 2.95 10.15
CA GLY A 201 -1.90 3.64 10.84
C GLY A 201 -1.19 4.67 9.94
N GLY A 202 0.14 4.65 9.95
CA GLY A 202 0.99 5.43 9.05
C GLY A 202 1.81 6.52 9.72
N LYS A 203 3.06 6.68 9.28
CA LYS A 203 3.91 7.82 9.65
C LYS A 203 3.35 9.10 9.04
N VAL A 204 3.23 10.15 9.84
CA VAL A 204 2.91 11.51 9.39
C VAL A 204 4.14 12.39 9.33
N GLN A 205 5.18 12.09 10.12
CA GLN A 205 6.45 12.80 10.19
C GLN A 205 7.63 11.85 9.95
N GLN A 206 8.81 12.39 9.64
CA GLN A 206 10.05 11.61 9.47
C GLN A 206 9.91 10.43 8.49
N TYR A 207 9.07 10.59 7.47
CA TYR A 207 8.90 9.60 6.40
C TYR A 207 9.93 9.82 5.30
N SER A 208 10.01 8.85 4.39
CA SER A 208 10.81 8.94 3.16
C SER A 208 9.93 9.28 1.96
N GLY A 209 10.40 10.20 1.12
CA GLY A 209 9.71 10.66 -0.09
C GLY A 209 9.16 12.08 0.03
N PHE A 210 8.31 12.47 -0.92
CA PHE A 210 7.79 13.85 -1.03
C PHE A 210 6.61 14.16 -0.09
N VAL A 211 5.89 13.12 0.35
CA VAL A 211 4.76 13.18 1.30
C VAL A 211 4.68 11.87 2.08
N PRO A 212 3.93 11.80 3.20
CA PRO A 212 3.64 10.54 3.87
C PRO A 212 3.16 9.46 2.90
N GLY A 213 3.69 8.24 3.02
CA GLY A 213 3.40 7.17 2.05
C GLY A 213 1.92 6.86 1.92
N ILE A 214 1.20 6.81 3.05
CA ILE A 214 -0.26 6.60 3.06
C ILE A 214 -1.02 7.76 2.40
N PHE A 215 -0.53 9.00 2.47
CA PHE A 215 -1.15 10.13 1.77
C PHE A 215 -1.02 9.98 0.26
N GLU A 216 0.16 9.60 -0.23
CA GLU A 216 0.39 9.36 -1.65
C GLU A 216 -0.41 8.16 -2.15
N GLU A 217 -0.45 7.07 -1.40
CA GLU A 217 -1.22 5.88 -1.74
C GLU A 217 -2.73 6.16 -1.72
N ALA A 218 -3.24 6.98 -0.80
CA ALA A 218 -4.62 7.45 -0.83
C ALA A 218 -4.89 8.28 -2.10
N LEU A 219 -4.04 9.25 -2.40
CA LEU A 219 -4.15 10.08 -3.60
C LEU A 219 -4.17 9.25 -4.88
N LEU A 220 -3.22 8.32 -5.03
CA LEU A 220 -3.13 7.44 -6.20
C LEU A 220 -4.36 6.54 -6.34
N THR A 221 -4.96 6.09 -5.23
CA THR A 221 -6.19 5.28 -5.24
C THR A 221 -7.39 6.10 -5.70
N LEU A 222 -7.49 7.35 -5.22
CA LEU A 222 -8.53 8.29 -5.63
C LEU A 222 -8.43 8.62 -7.12
N ASP A 223 -7.21 8.87 -7.61
CA ASP A 223 -6.91 9.10 -9.03
C ASP A 223 -7.30 7.89 -9.90
N ALA A 224 -6.94 6.68 -9.44
CA ALA A 224 -7.28 5.42 -10.12
C ALA A 224 -8.76 5.05 -10.01
N ARG A 225 -9.55 5.83 -9.25
CA ARG A 225 -10.95 5.57 -8.98
C ARG A 225 -11.21 4.17 -8.38
N ALA A 226 -10.26 3.65 -7.61
CA ALA A 226 -10.41 2.37 -6.91
C ALA A 226 -11.04 2.58 -5.52
N PRO A 227 -11.68 1.54 -4.94
CA PRO A 227 -12.11 1.51 -3.54
C PRO A 227 -10.97 1.80 -2.56
N LEU A 228 -11.24 2.71 -1.62
CA LEU A 228 -10.32 3.12 -0.56
C LEU A 228 -10.97 2.95 0.81
N TYR A 229 -10.47 1.99 1.60
CA TYR A 229 -10.91 1.74 2.97
C TYR A 229 -9.95 2.43 3.94
N VAL A 230 -10.46 3.34 4.76
CA VAL A 230 -9.64 4.14 5.69
C VAL A 230 -9.95 3.71 7.12
N LEU A 231 -9.03 3.00 7.78
CA LEU A 231 -9.18 2.54 9.16
C LEU A 231 -8.60 3.60 10.11
N GLY A 232 -9.28 4.74 10.19
CA GLY A 232 -8.80 5.93 10.92
C GLY A 232 -8.77 5.77 12.44
N GLY A 233 -9.55 4.86 13.03
CA GLY A 233 -9.53 4.60 14.48
C GLY A 233 -8.17 4.10 15.00
N PHE A 234 -7.31 3.59 14.13
CA PHE A 234 -5.99 3.05 14.48
C PHE A 234 -4.86 4.10 14.41
N GLY A 235 -5.21 5.38 14.23
CA GLY A 235 -4.26 6.50 14.27
C GLY A 235 -3.47 6.69 12.98
N GLY A 236 -2.42 7.51 13.09
CA GLY A 236 -1.44 7.79 12.06
C GLY A 236 -1.98 8.61 10.89
N ALA A 237 -1.38 8.40 9.72
CA ALA A 237 -1.79 9.05 8.49
C ALA A 237 -3.24 8.66 8.06
N ALA A 238 -3.67 7.43 8.32
CA ALA A 238 -5.04 6.99 8.04
C ALA A 238 -6.07 7.81 8.82
N GLU A 239 -5.79 8.13 10.08
CA GLU A 239 -6.65 9.00 10.89
C GLU A 239 -6.66 10.45 10.39
N VAL A 240 -5.51 11.00 9.97
CA VAL A 240 -5.47 12.35 9.39
C VAL A 240 -6.41 12.43 8.17
N ILE A 241 -6.38 11.41 7.31
CA ILE A 241 -7.30 11.30 6.17
C ILE A 241 -8.75 11.21 6.65
N ALA A 242 -9.05 10.35 7.62
CA ALA A 242 -10.39 10.20 8.18
C ALA A 242 -10.93 11.52 8.75
N ARG A 243 -10.14 12.25 9.54
CA ARG A 243 -10.50 13.56 10.12
C ARG A 243 -10.77 14.61 9.04
N ALA A 244 -10.00 14.60 7.96
CA ALA A 244 -10.18 15.53 6.85
C ALA A 244 -11.50 15.29 6.08
N ILE A 245 -11.91 14.03 5.96
CA ILE A 245 -13.19 13.61 5.35
C ILE A 245 -14.36 13.88 6.30
N ASP A 246 -14.20 13.58 7.58
CA ASP A 246 -15.26 13.76 8.57
C ASP A 246 -15.64 15.23 8.75
N GLY A 247 -14.67 16.13 8.64
CA GLY A 247 -14.91 17.57 8.67
C GLY A 247 -15.42 18.10 10.01
N SER A 248 -15.28 17.32 11.09
CA SER A 248 -15.69 17.67 12.46
C SER A 248 -14.81 18.75 13.11
N GLY A 249 -13.67 19.10 12.51
CA GLY A 249 -12.79 20.18 12.95
C GLY A 249 -13.08 21.54 12.31
N LYS A 250 -12.77 22.63 13.03
CA LYS A 250 -12.87 24.02 12.53
C LYS A 250 -11.95 24.30 11.33
N ALA A 251 -10.87 23.54 11.19
CA ALA A 251 -9.89 23.66 10.12
C ALA A 251 -9.45 22.26 9.64
N PRO A 252 -8.92 22.13 8.41
CA PRO A 252 -8.26 20.90 7.97
C PRO A 252 -7.14 20.49 8.93
N PRO A 253 -6.85 19.19 9.07
CA PRO A 253 -5.70 18.72 9.84
C PRO A 253 -4.39 19.43 9.40
N PRO A 254 -3.59 19.98 10.34
CA PRO A 254 -2.35 20.68 10.00
C PRO A 254 -1.36 19.78 9.25
N GLU A 255 -1.40 18.47 9.49
CA GLU A 255 -0.58 17.47 8.81
C GLU A 255 -0.82 17.44 7.28
N LEU A 256 -1.93 17.99 6.79
CA LEU A 256 -2.19 18.14 5.34
C LEU A 256 -1.62 19.46 4.76
N THR A 257 -0.79 20.18 5.50
CA THR A 257 -0.18 21.44 5.06
C THR A 257 1.31 21.30 4.80
N GLU A 258 1.81 22.02 3.80
CA GLU A 258 3.24 22.01 3.46
C GLU A 258 4.12 22.52 4.61
N ALA A 259 3.66 23.54 5.34
CA ALA A 259 4.37 24.10 6.49
C ALA A 259 4.62 23.03 7.58
N TRP A 260 3.59 22.28 7.94
CA TRP A 260 3.71 21.21 8.93
C TRP A 260 4.67 20.11 8.45
N GLN A 261 4.60 19.76 7.16
CA GLN A 261 5.46 18.72 6.57
C GLN A 261 6.94 19.09 6.60
N HIS A 262 7.29 20.34 6.29
CA HIS A 262 8.67 20.83 6.38
C HIS A 262 9.16 20.93 7.83
N GLU A 263 8.30 21.37 8.75
CA GLU A 263 8.65 21.50 10.17
C GLU A 263 8.96 20.14 10.82
N HIS A 264 8.17 19.11 10.51
CA HIS A 264 8.27 17.79 11.17
C HIS A 264 9.09 16.76 10.38
N THR A 265 9.52 17.09 9.17
CA THR A 265 10.35 16.21 8.33
C THR A 265 11.54 17.00 7.74
N PRO A 266 12.61 17.25 8.51
CA PRO A 266 13.75 18.07 8.07
C PRO A 266 14.42 17.60 6.76
N ALA A 267 14.41 16.29 6.50
CA ALA A 267 14.95 15.72 5.27
C ALA A 267 14.20 16.17 3.99
N LEU A 268 12.97 16.66 4.14
CA LEU A 268 12.12 17.11 3.02
C LEU A 268 12.70 18.35 2.33
N ALA A 269 13.31 19.27 3.07
CA ALA A 269 13.93 20.47 2.51
C ALA A 269 15.08 20.08 1.55
N THR A 270 16.00 19.23 2.01
CA THR A 270 17.10 18.70 1.20
C THR A 270 16.60 17.97 -0.05
N LEU A 271 15.51 17.20 0.09
CA LEU A 271 14.89 16.49 -1.02
C LEU A 271 14.25 17.46 -2.04
N ALA A 272 13.53 18.48 -1.57
CA ALA A 272 12.89 19.48 -2.42
C ALA A 272 13.91 20.25 -3.26
N ASP A 273 15.03 20.65 -2.66
CA ASP A 273 16.14 21.30 -3.36
C ASP A 273 16.76 20.38 -4.41
N ALA A 274 17.02 19.11 -4.06
CA ALA A 274 17.58 18.12 -4.98
C ALA A 274 16.64 17.82 -6.17
N ALA A 275 15.33 17.82 -5.94
CA ALA A 275 14.32 17.61 -6.98
C ALA A 275 14.18 18.83 -7.91
N LYS A 276 14.21 20.05 -7.37
CA LYS A 276 14.07 21.29 -8.15
C LYS A 276 15.18 21.47 -9.18
N ALA A 277 16.40 21.01 -8.88
CA ALA A 277 17.56 21.17 -9.75
C ALA A 277 17.46 20.43 -11.10
N ILE A 278 16.75 19.30 -11.15
CA ILE A 278 16.68 18.42 -12.34
C ILE A 278 15.24 18.27 -12.85
N GLY A 279 14.25 18.57 -12.02
CA GLY A 279 12.84 18.34 -12.30
C GLY A 279 12.40 16.94 -11.87
N LEU A 280 11.08 16.75 -11.86
CA LEU A 280 10.44 15.49 -11.50
C LEU A 280 9.96 14.75 -12.76
N PRO A 281 10.15 13.42 -12.84
CA PRO A 281 9.61 12.62 -13.92
C PRO A 281 8.07 12.69 -13.98
N PRO A 282 7.46 12.41 -15.16
CA PRO A 282 6.01 12.31 -15.28
C PRO A 282 5.39 11.34 -14.28
N GLY A 283 4.31 11.78 -13.64
CA GLY A 283 3.58 10.99 -12.65
C GLY A 283 4.15 11.04 -11.23
N VAL A 284 5.24 11.79 -10.99
CA VAL A 284 5.71 12.12 -9.64
C VAL A 284 5.25 13.53 -9.28
N ARG A 285 4.65 13.68 -8.10
CA ARG A 285 4.20 14.97 -7.57
C ARG A 285 5.17 15.45 -6.49
N ASP A 286 5.50 16.74 -6.51
CA ASP A 286 6.13 17.36 -5.35
C ASP A 286 5.15 17.44 -4.15
N THR A 287 5.67 17.82 -2.99
CA THR A 287 4.90 17.94 -1.74
C THR A 287 3.66 18.82 -1.92
N LYS A 288 3.82 19.99 -2.53
CA LYS A 288 2.76 20.98 -2.68
C LYS A 288 1.63 20.47 -3.58
N ALA A 289 1.98 19.91 -4.74
CA ALA A 289 1.03 19.33 -5.67
C ALA A 289 0.30 18.13 -5.06
N ALA A 290 1.03 17.21 -4.41
CA ALA A 290 0.46 16.03 -3.78
C ALA A 290 -0.54 16.39 -2.66
N LEU A 291 -0.17 17.30 -1.75
CA LEU A 291 -1.07 17.72 -0.67
C LEU A 291 -2.30 18.47 -1.19
N LYS A 292 -2.12 19.34 -2.20
CA LYS A 292 -3.24 20.07 -2.83
C LYS A 292 -4.25 19.12 -3.47
N ASP A 293 -3.76 18.17 -4.26
CA ASP A 293 -4.61 17.20 -4.96
C ASP A 293 -5.31 16.26 -3.97
N LEU A 294 -4.59 15.79 -2.96
CA LEU A 294 -5.17 14.98 -1.89
C LEU A 294 -6.26 15.76 -1.14
N ALA A 295 -5.98 16.98 -0.68
CA ALA A 295 -6.95 17.80 0.03
C ALA A 295 -8.23 18.04 -0.79
N LYS A 296 -8.09 18.27 -2.11
CA LYS A 296 -9.23 18.37 -3.04
C LYS A 296 -10.04 17.07 -3.09
N GLY A 297 -9.38 15.92 -3.21
CA GLY A 297 -10.02 14.61 -3.19
C GLY A 297 -10.80 14.34 -1.90
N LEU A 298 -10.17 14.62 -0.75
CA LEU A 298 -10.78 14.44 0.58
C LEU A 298 -11.95 15.40 0.82
N ALA A 299 -11.84 16.65 0.39
CA ALA A 299 -12.94 17.62 0.48
C ALA A 299 -14.17 17.17 -0.33
N GLY A 300 -13.96 16.54 -1.49
CA GLY A 300 -15.02 15.94 -2.30
C GLY A 300 -15.73 14.76 -1.61
N ALA A 301 -15.06 14.10 -0.66
CA ALA A 301 -15.59 12.94 0.05
C ALA A 301 -16.47 13.28 1.27
N ARG A 302 -16.46 14.53 1.76
CA ARG A 302 -17.15 14.88 3.02
C ARG A 302 -18.65 14.60 3.03
N ARG A 303 -19.32 14.94 1.91
CA ARG A 303 -20.78 14.83 1.79
C ARG A 303 -21.23 13.37 1.62
N GLN A 304 -20.58 12.64 0.73
CA GLN A 304 -20.93 11.27 0.35
C GLN A 304 -19.67 10.38 0.38
N PRO A 305 -19.10 10.10 1.56
CA PRO A 305 -17.83 9.39 1.68
C PRO A 305 -17.88 8.01 1.05
N ALA A 306 -18.98 7.27 1.17
CA ALA A 306 -19.08 5.94 0.58
C ALA A 306 -18.92 5.97 -0.95
N LYS A 307 -19.60 6.91 -1.60
CA LYS A 307 -19.53 7.09 -3.06
C LYS A 307 -18.17 7.61 -3.52
N ALA A 308 -17.61 8.58 -2.79
CA ALA A 308 -16.33 9.19 -3.15
C ALA A 308 -15.16 8.21 -3.01
N LEU A 309 -15.17 7.43 -1.92
CA LEU A 309 -14.17 6.41 -1.62
C LEU A 309 -14.48 5.05 -2.27
N ARG A 310 -15.68 4.87 -2.84
CA ARG A 310 -16.14 3.63 -3.49
C ARG A 310 -16.04 2.39 -2.60
N THR A 311 -16.38 2.54 -1.32
CA THR A 311 -16.26 1.47 -0.32
C THR A 311 -17.29 0.35 -0.50
N GLY A 312 -18.33 0.54 -1.31
CA GLY A 312 -19.48 -0.39 -1.36
C GLY A 312 -20.34 -0.39 -0.08
N LEU A 313 -19.96 0.40 0.92
CA LEU A 313 -20.68 0.60 2.17
C LEU A 313 -21.70 1.74 2.06
N SER A 314 -22.51 1.92 3.10
CA SER A 314 -23.27 3.15 3.30
C SER A 314 -22.37 4.28 3.79
N ASP A 315 -22.87 5.51 3.71
CA ASP A 315 -22.18 6.69 4.24
C ASP A 315 -21.96 6.60 5.77
N ASP A 316 -22.88 5.96 6.50
CA ASP A 316 -22.76 5.76 7.95
C ASP A 316 -21.76 4.65 8.28
N GLU A 317 -21.83 3.52 7.58
CA GLU A 317 -20.86 2.42 7.69
C GLU A 317 -19.43 2.88 7.33
N THR A 318 -19.29 3.73 6.31
CA THR A 318 -18.00 4.31 5.92
C THR A 318 -17.45 5.23 7.02
N ARG A 319 -18.30 6.06 7.64
CA ARG A 319 -17.89 6.90 8.78
C ARG A 319 -17.59 6.08 10.02
N GLU A 320 -18.31 4.99 10.24
CA GLU A 320 -18.03 4.04 11.31
C GLU A 320 -16.66 3.40 11.13
N LEU A 321 -16.35 2.89 9.93
CA LEU A 321 -15.04 2.31 9.61
C LEU A 321 -13.89 3.30 9.86
N MET A 322 -14.10 4.57 9.53
CA MET A 322 -13.11 5.64 9.76
C MET A 322 -12.84 5.94 11.24
N ARG A 323 -13.75 5.56 12.15
CA ARG A 323 -13.69 5.93 13.57
C ARG A 323 -13.49 4.75 14.52
N THR A 324 -13.95 3.56 14.13
CA THR A 324 -13.96 2.39 15.01
C THR A 324 -12.54 1.93 15.35
N THR A 325 -12.34 1.57 16.61
CA THR A 325 -11.15 0.87 17.12
C THR A 325 -11.42 -0.61 17.36
N ASP A 326 -12.66 -1.07 17.16
CA ASP A 326 -13.01 -2.49 17.25
C ASP A 326 -12.52 -3.20 15.98
N MET A 327 -11.49 -4.03 16.15
CA MET A 327 -10.88 -4.78 15.05
C MET A 327 -11.86 -5.72 14.36
N ARG A 328 -12.77 -6.35 15.10
CA ARG A 328 -13.77 -7.26 14.51
C ARG A 328 -14.72 -6.46 13.62
N ARG A 329 -15.21 -5.33 14.13
CA ARG A 329 -16.10 -4.46 13.37
C ARG A 329 -15.41 -3.84 12.16
N ALA A 330 -14.16 -3.38 12.30
CA ALA A 330 -13.37 -2.85 11.19
C ALA A 330 -13.20 -3.89 10.08
N THR A 331 -12.82 -5.12 10.42
CA THR A 331 -12.72 -6.22 9.42
C THR A 331 -14.07 -6.50 8.78
N GLN A 332 -15.14 -6.61 9.56
CA GLN A 332 -16.48 -6.87 9.04
C GLN A 332 -16.87 -5.82 7.99
N LEU A 333 -16.70 -4.53 8.30
CA LEU A 333 -17.01 -3.44 7.39
C LEU A 333 -16.18 -3.49 6.10
N VAL A 334 -14.88 -3.78 6.20
CA VAL A 334 -14.03 -3.94 5.01
C VAL A 334 -14.52 -5.11 4.14
N LEU A 335 -14.76 -6.27 4.73
CA LEU A 335 -15.24 -7.46 4.01
C LEU A 335 -16.63 -7.24 3.41
N THR A 336 -17.55 -6.61 4.13
CA THR A 336 -18.87 -6.24 3.60
C THR A 336 -18.76 -5.29 2.41
N GLY A 337 -17.88 -4.29 2.48
CA GLY A 337 -17.64 -3.37 1.36
C GLY A 337 -17.09 -4.10 0.12
N LEU A 338 -16.11 -4.99 0.34
CA LEU A 338 -15.52 -5.81 -0.73
C LEU A 338 -16.54 -6.80 -1.31
N HIS A 339 -17.38 -7.42 -0.49
CA HIS A 339 -18.46 -8.31 -0.92
C HIS A 339 -19.46 -7.57 -1.81
N ARG A 340 -19.96 -6.42 -1.36
CA ARG A 340 -20.93 -5.61 -2.14
C ARG A 340 -20.30 -5.04 -3.42
N GLY A 341 -19.01 -4.74 -3.41
CA GLY A 341 -18.29 -4.19 -4.56
C GLY A 341 -17.83 -5.22 -5.60
N PHE A 342 -17.47 -6.44 -5.16
CA PHE A 342 -16.79 -7.43 -5.99
C PHE A 342 -17.35 -8.86 -5.89
N GLY A 343 -18.37 -9.10 -5.06
CA GLY A 343 -18.97 -10.44 -4.87
C GLY A 343 -18.12 -11.42 -4.05
N MET A 344 -17.17 -10.92 -3.25
CA MET A 344 -16.31 -11.74 -2.37
C MET A 344 -17.12 -12.48 -1.30
N HIS A 345 -17.18 -13.82 -1.29
CA HIS A 345 -18.03 -14.59 -0.35
C HIS A 345 -17.79 -14.24 1.13
N GLU A 346 -18.86 -14.09 1.92
CA GLU A 346 -18.72 -13.96 3.38
C GLU A 346 -18.21 -15.28 3.95
N LEU A 347 -17.08 -15.24 4.66
CA LEU A 347 -16.60 -16.38 5.43
C LEU A 347 -17.50 -16.54 6.68
N PRO A 348 -17.92 -17.75 7.04
CA PRO A 348 -18.69 -17.97 8.27
C PRO A 348 -17.86 -17.50 9.47
N GLY A 349 -18.45 -16.59 10.25
CA GLY A 349 -17.77 -15.81 11.29
C GLY A 349 -17.48 -16.52 12.60
#